data_AF-A0A4Q3XPF8-F1
#
_entry.id   AF-A0A4Q3XPF8-F1
#
_cell.length_a   1.000
_cell.length_b   1.000
_cell.length_c   1.000
_cell.angle_alpha   90.00
_cell.angle_beta   90.00
_cell.angle_gamma   90.00
#
_symmetry.space_group_name_H-M   'P 1'
#
loop_
_entity.id
_entity.type
_entity.pdbx_description
1 polymer ?
#
loop_
_entity_poly.entity_id
_entity_poly.type
_entity_poly.pdbx_seq_one_letter_code
_entity_poly.pdbx_strand_id
1 'polypeptide(L)'
;MSEILGGIFTSHVPGIGSAIARGLQEDPYWKPFFDGFPPIRDWLARKRPDVAVVFYNDHGLNFFLDKMPTFAIGAASEYRHEDEGWGLSFARPFAGNPALSWHIIEEVVGSEFDPV
;
A
#
# COMPACT_ATOMS: atom_id res chain seq x y z
N MET A 1 23.80 -2.42 5.64
CA MET A 1 23.48 -3.03 4.34
C MET A 1 21.99 -3.29 4.35
N SER A 2 21.25 -2.77 3.38
CA SER A 2 19.82 -3.05 3.20
C SER A 2 19.64 -4.30 2.34
N GLU A 3 18.61 -5.09 2.59
CA GLU A 3 18.28 -6.30 1.83
C GLU A 3 16.86 -6.20 1.27
N ILE A 4 16.69 -6.44 -0.04
CA ILE A 4 15.37 -6.57 -0.65
C ILE A 4 14.95 -8.04 -0.54
N LEU A 5 13.97 -8.33 0.31
CA LEU A 5 13.52 -9.71 0.55
C LEU A 5 12.71 -10.29 -0.62
N GLY A 6 12.05 -9.45 -1.42
CA GLY A 6 11.20 -9.84 -2.54
C GLY A 6 10.17 -8.79 -2.90
N GLY A 7 9.28 -9.12 -3.84
CA GLY A 7 8.15 -8.28 -4.25
C GLY A 7 6.82 -9.04 -4.15
N ILE A 8 5.75 -8.32 -3.81
CA ILE A 8 4.38 -8.85 -3.70
C ILE A 8 3.48 -8.03 -4.60
N PHE A 9 2.70 -8.70 -5.44
CA PHE A 9 1.78 -8.06 -6.37
C PHE A 9 0.37 -8.58 -6.11
N THR A 10 -0.58 -7.67 -5.94
CA THR A 10 -1.98 -8.02 -5.73
C THR A 10 -2.90 -6.91 -6.23
N SER A 11 -4.14 -7.27 -6.53
CA SER A 11 -5.18 -6.29 -6.81
C SER A 11 -5.55 -5.52 -5.54
N HIS A 12 -5.91 -4.25 -5.68
CA HIS A 12 -6.41 -3.40 -4.58
C HIS A 12 -7.85 -2.91 -4.81
N VAL A 13 -8.65 -3.61 -5.62
CA VAL A 13 -10.03 -3.18 -5.89
C VAL A 13 -10.85 -3.07 -4.60
N PRO A 14 -11.70 -2.04 -4.45
CA PRO A 14 -12.41 -1.77 -3.19
C PRO A 14 -13.35 -2.90 -2.75
N GLY A 15 -13.83 -3.71 -3.71
CA GLY A 15 -14.63 -4.90 -3.43
C GLY A 15 -13.95 -5.90 -2.48
N ILE A 16 -12.61 -5.98 -2.49
CA ILE A 16 -11.85 -6.84 -1.58
C ILE A 16 -12.02 -6.37 -0.13
N GLY A 17 -11.91 -5.07 0.13
CA GLY A 17 -12.12 -4.49 1.45
C GLY A 17 -13.54 -4.74 1.97
N SER A 18 -14.54 -4.55 1.10
CA SER A 18 -15.94 -4.86 1.42
C SER A 18 -16.18 -6.34 1.73
N ALA A 19 -15.58 -7.24 0.94
CA ALA A 19 -15.66 -8.68 1.19
C ALA A 19 -15.07 -9.08 2.54
N ILE A 20 -13.92 -8.48 2.91
CA ILE A 20 -13.29 -8.70 4.21
C ILE A 20 -14.19 -8.20 5.34
N ALA A 21 -14.69 -6.96 5.23
CA ALA A 21 -15.54 -6.35 6.25
C ALA A 21 -16.85 -7.13 6.49
N ARG A 22 -17.37 -7.80 5.44
CA ARG A 22 -18.60 -8.58 5.48
C ARG A 22 -18.40 -10.07 5.78
N GLY A 23 -17.16 -10.54 5.96
CA GLY A 23 -16.87 -11.95 6.24
C GLY A 23 -17.13 -12.89 5.04
N LEU A 24 -17.00 -12.37 3.81
CA LEU A 24 -17.33 -13.11 2.58
C LEU A 24 -16.16 -13.90 1.99
N GLN A 25 -15.04 -14.06 2.71
CA GLN A 25 -13.83 -14.66 2.15
C GLN A 25 -14.02 -16.13 1.72
N GLU A 26 -14.96 -16.84 2.36
CA GLU A 26 -15.30 -18.23 2.01
C GLU A 26 -16.50 -18.35 1.04
N ASP A 27 -17.11 -17.23 0.63
CA ASP A 27 -18.20 -17.23 -0.35
C ASP A 27 -17.70 -17.76 -1.72
N PRO A 28 -18.49 -18.54 -2.48
CA PRO A 28 -18.04 -19.14 -3.74
C PRO A 28 -17.46 -18.14 -4.76
N TYR A 29 -17.94 -16.89 -4.78
CA TYR A 29 -17.41 -15.86 -5.66
C TYR A 29 -16.01 -15.39 -5.24
N TRP A 30 -15.80 -15.21 -3.93
CA TRP A 30 -14.58 -14.62 -3.37
C TRP A 30 -13.49 -15.64 -3.04
N LYS A 31 -13.89 -16.88 -2.74
CA LYS A 31 -12.99 -17.93 -2.29
C LYS A 31 -11.78 -18.16 -3.23
N PRO A 32 -11.94 -18.25 -4.57
CA PRO A 32 -10.79 -18.44 -5.46
C PRO A 32 -9.75 -17.32 -5.37
N PHE A 33 -10.18 -16.09 -5.07
CA PHE A 33 -9.27 -14.96 -4.86
C PHE A 33 -8.56 -15.06 -3.52
N PHE A 34 -9.29 -15.30 -2.42
CA PHE A 34 -8.69 -15.35 -1.08
C PHE A 34 -7.81 -16.59 -0.84
N ASP A 35 -8.09 -17.70 -1.52
CA ASP A 35 -7.27 -18.92 -1.48
C ASP A 35 -5.84 -18.70 -2.04
N GLY A 36 -5.59 -17.58 -2.75
CA GLY A 36 -4.26 -17.19 -3.20
C GLY A 36 -3.37 -16.54 -2.14
N PHE A 37 -3.93 -16.08 -1.02
CA PHE A 37 -3.18 -15.32 0.00
C PHE A 37 -2.45 -16.15 1.09
N PRO A 38 -2.84 -17.39 1.45
CA PRO A 38 -2.15 -18.14 2.51
C PRO A 38 -0.63 -18.25 2.32
N PRO A 39 -0.09 -18.60 1.14
CA PRO A 39 1.36 -18.73 0.97
C PRO A 39 2.14 -17.44 1.24
N ILE A 40 1.58 -16.29 0.85
CA ILE A 40 2.25 -15.00 1.08
C ILE A 40 2.13 -14.55 2.54
N ARG A 41 1.01 -14.85 3.21
CA ARG A 41 0.86 -14.62 4.66
C ARG A 41 1.90 -15.42 5.45
N ASP A 42 2.08 -16.69 5.11
CA ASP A 42 3.08 -17.57 5.74
C ASP A 42 4.52 -17.12 5.45
N TRP A 43 4.78 -16.60 4.26
CA TRP A 43 6.07 -16.03 3.91
C TRP A 43 6.37 -14.76 4.71
N LEU A 44 5.42 -13.82 4.77
CA LEU A 44 5.54 -12.58 5.56
C LEU A 44 5.73 -12.86 7.05
N ALA A 45 5.00 -13.84 7.60
CA ALA A 45 5.14 -14.25 9.00
C ALA A 45 6.54 -14.81 9.33
N ARG A 46 7.17 -15.49 8.37
CA ARG A 46 8.54 -16.04 8.53
C ARG A 46 9.62 -14.98 8.28
N LYS A 47 9.47 -14.19 7.23
CA LYS A 47 10.49 -13.21 6.81
C LYS A 47 10.49 -11.94 7.63
N ARG A 48 9.34 -11.53 8.17
CA ARG A 48 9.16 -10.34 9.03
C ARG A 48 9.93 -9.11 8.50
N PRO A 49 9.57 -8.59 7.31
CA PRO A 49 10.20 -7.37 6.80
C PRO A 49 10.02 -6.20 7.75
N ASP A 50 11.04 -5.35 7.87
CA ASP A 50 10.97 -4.13 8.67
C ASP A 50 10.14 -3.04 8.00
N VAL A 51 10.17 -2.98 6.67
CA VAL A 51 9.48 -1.98 5.85
C VAL A 51 8.91 -2.61 4.58
N ALA A 52 7.74 -2.14 4.15
CA ALA A 52 7.21 -2.37 2.81
C ALA A 52 7.21 -1.05 2.03
N VAL A 53 7.87 -1.03 0.86
CA VAL A 53 7.72 0.07 -0.11
C VAL A 53 6.51 -0.24 -0.98
N VAL A 54 5.43 0.52 -0.81
CA VAL A 54 4.13 0.25 -1.43
C VAL A 54 3.92 1.19 -2.61
N PHE A 55 3.79 0.61 -3.81
CA PHE A 55 3.43 1.33 -5.02
C PHE A 55 1.93 1.17 -5.26
N TYR A 56 1.21 2.29 -5.37
CA TYR A 56 -0.21 2.33 -5.69
C TYR A 56 -0.58 3.70 -6.25
N ASN A 57 -1.74 3.79 -6.90
CA ASN A 57 -2.34 5.06 -7.28
C ASN A 57 -3.36 5.51 -6.23
N ASP A 58 -3.40 6.80 -5.95
CA ASP A 58 -4.53 7.42 -5.26
C ASP A 58 -5.76 7.39 -6.18
N HIS A 59 -6.96 7.26 -5.61
CA HIS A 59 -8.22 7.18 -6.35
C HIS A 59 -9.02 8.49 -6.24
N GLY A 60 -8.34 9.64 -6.15
CA GLY A 60 -8.96 10.96 -6.09
C GLY A 60 -9.31 11.42 -4.68
N LEU A 61 -8.63 10.88 -3.66
CA LEU A 61 -8.86 11.22 -2.24
C LEU A 61 -7.80 12.21 -1.76
N ASN A 62 -6.53 11.83 -1.83
CA ASN A 62 -5.43 12.72 -1.47
C ASN A 62 -5.03 13.64 -2.62
N PHE A 63 -5.13 13.14 -3.86
CA PHE A 63 -4.77 13.85 -5.08
C PHE A 63 -6.03 14.07 -5.92
N PHE A 64 -6.66 15.23 -5.73
CA PHE A 64 -7.83 15.62 -6.51
C PHE A 64 -7.43 16.29 -7.85
N LEU A 65 -8.42 16.70 -8.64
CA LEU A 65 -8.22 17.20 -10.01
C LEU A 65 -7.31 18.43 -10.11
N ASP A 66 -7.10 19.16 -9.00
CA ASP A 66 -6.20 20.31 -8.92
C ASP A 66 -4.74 19.94 -8.58
N LYS A 67 -4.47 18.67 -8.23
CA LYS A 67 -3.15 18.17 -7.80
C LYS A 67 -2.93 16.73 -8.27
N MET A 68 -2.44 16.56 -9.50
CA MET A 68 -2.20 15.25 -10.12
C MET A 68 -0.71 15.06 -10.49
N PRO A 69 0.17 14.76 -9.51
CA PRO A 69 1.56 14.49 -9.82
C PRO A 69 1.71 13.18 -10.59
N THR A 70 2.69 13.09 -11.50
CA THR A 70 3.06 11.82 -12.17
C THR A 70 3.59 10.82 -11.15
N PHE A 71 4.44 11.28 -10.23
CA PHE A 71 4.98 10.50 -9.13
C PHE A 71 4.83 11.25 -7.81
N ALA A 72 4.48 10.54 -6.75
CA ALA A 72 4.48 11.06 -5.39
C ALA A 72 5.11 10.03 -4.46
N ILE A 73 6.02 10.48 -3.60
CA ILE A 73 6.68 9.64 -2.59
C ILE A 73 6.29 10.18 -1.21
N GLY A 74 5.68 9.32 -0.39
CA GLY A 74 5.31 9.67 0.98
C GLY A 74 6.53 9.71 1.90
N ALA A 75 6.67 10.79 2.67
CA ALA A 75 7.69 10.96 3.72
C ALA A 75 7.11 11.29 5.11
N ALA A 76 5.81 11.02 5.30
CA ALA A 76 5.14 11.23 6.58
C ALA A 76 5.58 10.17 7.61
N SER A 77 5.54 10.52 8.90
CA SER A 77 5.79 9.58 9.99
C SER A 77 4.62 8.62 10.24
N GLU A 78 3.43 8.95 9.75
CA GLU A 78 2.20 8.18 9.91
C GLU A 78 1.29 8.41 8.69
N TYR A 79 0.58 7.37 8.25
CA TYR A 79 -0.44 7.42 7.21
C TYR A 79 -1.79 6.97 7.78
N ARG A 80 -2.82 7.77 7.52
CA ARG A 80 -4.18 7.53 8.00
C ARG A 80 -5.08 7.15 6.84
N HIS A 81 -6.08 6.32 7.13
CA HIS A 81 -7.14 6.00 6.20
C HIS A 81 -8.27 6.98 6.39
N GLU A 82 -8.73 7.57 5.30
CA GLU A 82 -9.98 8.32 5.26
C GLU A 82 -11.11 7.40 4.79
N ASP A 83 -12.35 7.72 5.16
CA ASP A 83 -13.51 7.03 4.63
C ASP A 83 -13.76 7.47 3.19
N GLU A 84 -13.76 6.52 2.26
CA GLU A 84 -14.02 6.78 0.84
C GLU A 84 -15.52 6.81 0.49
N GLY A 85 -16.38 6.97 1.51
CA GLY A 85 -17.84 7.00 1.38
C GLY A 85 -18.53 5.66 1.63
N TRP A 86 -17.82 4.68 2.19
CA TRP A 86 -18.33 3.32 2.44
C TRP A 86 -18.67 3.06 3.91
N GLY A 87 -18.37 3.99 4.81
CA GLY A 87 -18.57 3.81 6.25
C GLY A 87 -17.66 2.73 6.84
N LEU A 88 -16.56 2.38 6.15
CA LEU A 88 -15.58 1.42 6.61
C LEU A 88 -14.51 2.14 7.41
N SER A 89 -14.48 1.93 8.72
CA SER A 89 -13.39 2.42 9.56
C SER A 89 -12.26 1.40 9.60
N PHE A 90 -11.11 1.73 9.01
CA PHE A 90 -9.87 1.00 9.25
C PHE A 90 -9.24 1.52 10.55
N ALA A 91 -9.05 0.61 11.51
CA ALA A 91 -8.88 1.00 12.91
C ALA A 91 -7.48 1.50 13.30
N ARG A 92 -6.44 1.38 12.44
CA ARG A 92 -5.07 1.78 12.82
C ARG A 92 -4.33 2.49 11.68
N PRO A 93 -3.68 3.63 11.96
CA PRO A 93 -2.73 4.24 11.06
C PRO A 93 -1.53 3.31 10.78
N PHE A 94 -0.91 3.48 9.62
CA PHE A 94 0.37 2.85 9.29
C PHE A 94 1.52 3.77 9.69
N ALA A 95 2.53 3.23 10.38
CA ALA A 95 3.76 3.95 10.63
C ALA A 95 4.52 4.15 9.32
N GLY A 96 4.98 5.38 9.08
CA GLY A 96 5.91 5.67 7.99
C GLY A 96 7.37 5.48 8.42
N ASN A 97 8.28 5.59 7.46
CA ASN A 97 9.72 5.57 7.70
C ASN A 97 10.36 6.79 7.05
N PRO A 98 10.32 7.99 7.68
CA PRO A 98 10.81 9.22 7.07
C PRO A 98 12.27 9.15 6.64
N ALA A 99 13.13 8.46 7.40
CA ALA A 99 14.55 8.33 7.05
C ALA A 99 14.74 7.57 5.73
N LEU A 100 14.05 6.43 5.55
CA LEU A 100 14.10 5.70 4.29
C LEU A 100 13.41 6.48 3.16
N SER A 101 12.26 7.10 3.43
CA SER A 101 11.52 7.89 2.43
C SER A 101 12.38 9.01 1.85
N TRP A 102 13.03 9.81 2.70
CA TRP A 102 13.89 10.90 2.23
C TRP A 102 15.12 10.40 1.49
N HIS A 103 15.72 9.30 1.94
CA HIS A 103 16.82 8.68 1.19
C HIS A 103 16.38 8.27 -0.23
N ILE A 104 15.20 7.65 -0.38
CA ILE A 104 14.65 7.30 -1.70
C ILE A 104 14.39 8.55 -2.55
N ILE A 105 13.78 9.60 -1.96
CA ILE A 105 13.50 10.86 -2.66
C ILE A 105 14.78 11.49 -3.20
N GLU A 106 15.83 11.59 -2.37
CA GLU A 106 17.12 12.16 -2.75
C GLU A 106 17.79 11.38 -3.88
N GLU A 107 17.80 10.04 -3.81
CA GLU A 107 18.36 9.17 -4.87
C GLU A 107 17.56 9.24 -6.18
N VAL A 108 16.23 9.30 -6.10
CA VAL A 108 15.34 9.41 -7.27
C VAL A 108 15.54 10.74 -7.97
N VAL A 109 15.60 11.85 -7.22
CA VAL A 109 15.90 13.19 -7.78
C VAL A 109 17.32 13.24 -8.34
N GLY A 110 18.31 12.71 -7.62
CA GLY A 110 19.69 12.61 -8.09
C GLY A 110 19.86 11.73 -9.33
N SER A 111 18.92 10.81 -9.57
CA SER A 111 18.82 9.98 -10.78
C SER A 111 18.00 10.62 -11.90
N GLU A 112 17.72 11.92 -11.81
CA GLU A 112 17.03 12.70 -12.85
C GLU A 112 15.59 12.23 -13.14
N PHE A 113 14.86 11.77 -12.12
CA PHE A 113 13.39 11.67 -12.20
C PHE A 113 12.76 13.04 -11.98
N ASP A 114 11.91 13.47 -12.91
CA ASP A 114 11.38 14.84 -13.00
C ASP A 114 12.49 15.92 -12.89
N PRO A 115 13.56 15.80 -13.71
CA PRO A 115 14.67 16.74 -13.65
C PRO A 115 14.20 18.10 -14.17
N VAL A 116 14.64 19.17 -13.51
CA VAL A 116 14.44 20.55 -13.98
C VAL A 116 15.36 20.82 -15.16
#